data_AF-A0A0G2EY69-F1
#
_entry.id   AF-A0A0G2EY69-F1
#
_cell.length_a   1.000
_cell.length_b   1.000
_cell.length_c   1.000
_cell.angle_alpha   90.00
_cell.angle_beta   90.00
_cell.angle_gamma   90.00
#
_symmetry.space_group_name_H-M   'P 1'
#
loop_
_entity.id
_entity.type
_entity.pdbx_description
1 polymer ?
#
loop_
_entity_poly.entity_id
_entity_poly.type
_entity_poly.pdbx_seq_one_letter_code
_entity_poly.pdbx_strand_id
1 'polypeptide(L)'
;MRPISQQLHSNLYSLWTRTFAPALGHLLETAWFEGSTSTSILLGNHPHKNIELEWEFAHFVRMVSDTQQDDPTIPSREARLIWRFFRLAQYYTNTVNDAPSDAYEDAMLTSRRINVLQALLTGESLQSNPLNPSTIYGSSEMENYPVELQLKERESEFWYNLGNFTTRLAPTDQPNESAREASQESLTRMRYVLDAYENRDLLYSIAICRFFGELYRQAVPETQSDRASYFVAKGFIESEVTRGSSTVMKTVSRIAMRSWPEL
;
A
#
# COMPACT_ATOMS: atom_id res chain seq x y z
N MET A 1 3.80 31.84 -8.45
CA MET A 1 2.67 31.11 -7.84
C MET A 1 1.95 32.04 -6.86
N ARG A 2 0.61 32.07 -6.83
CA ARG A 2 -0.15 32.86 -5.84
C ARG A 2 -0.14 32.12 -4.50
N PRO A 3 0.17 32.75 -3.36
CA PRO A 3 0.20 32.10 -2.04
C PRO A 3 -1.09 31.32 -1.71
N ILE A 4 -0.96 30.20 -1.01
CA ILE A 4 -2.10 29.45 -0.46
C ILE A 4 -2.76 30.34 0.59
N SER A 5 -4.07 30.56 0.50
CA SER A 5 -4.80 31.34 1.50
C SER A 5 -4.80 30.60 2.84
N GLN A 6 -4.83 31.34 3.95
CA GLN A 6 -4.88 30.74 5.28
C GLN A 6 -6.07 29.78 5.46
N GLN A 7 -7.22 30.14 4.89
CA GLN A 7 -8.41 29.29 4.89
C GLN A 7 -8.18 27.97 4.14
N LEU A 8 -7.56 28.01 2.96
CA LEU A 8 -7.26 26.80 2.20
C LEU A 8 -6.24 25.94 2.95
N HIS A 9 -5.19 26.54 3.51
CA HIS A 9 -4.20 25.82 4.30
C HIS A 9 -4.85 25.10 5.50
N SER A 10 -5.75 25.75 6.23
CA SER A 10 -6.49 25.12 7.34
C SER A 10 -7.32 23.93 6.87
N ASN A 11 -7.98 24.05 5.71
CA ASN A 11 -8.72 22.95 5.10
C ASN A 11 -7.80 21.76 4.73
N LEU A 12 -6.66 22.03 4.08
CA LEU A 12 -5.66 21.01 3.74
C LEU A 12 -5.15 20.27 4.99
N TYR A 13 -4.89 21.02 6.06
CA TYR A 13 -4.45 20.45 7.33
C TYR A 13 -5.50 19.51 7.92
N SER A 14 -6.77 19.91 7.91
CA SER A 14 -7.87 19.07 8.38
C SER A 14 -8.05 17.83 7.51
N LEU A 15 -8.02 17.96 6.18
CA LEU A 15 -8.13 16.83 5.26
C LEU A 15 -6.97 15.84 5.42
N TRP A 16 -5.75 16.35 5.53
CA TRP A 16 -4.57 15.53 5.77
C TRP A 16 -4.70 14.73 7.07
N THR A 17 -4.84 15.42 8.20
CA THR A 17 -4.80 14.80 9.53
C THR A 17 -6.00 13.90 9.83
N ARG A 18 -7.17 14.19 9.26
CA ARG A 18 -8.41 13.44 9.56
C ARG A 18 -8.78 12.39 8.53
N THR A 19 -8.27 12.51 7.30
CA THR A 19 -8.71 11.64 6.18
C THR A 19 -7.54 10.88 5.58
N PHE A 20 -6.52 11.59 5.09
CA PHE A 20 -5.46 10.94 4.32
C PHE A 20 -4.43 10.26 5.21
N ALA A 21 -3.87 10.93 6.21
CA ALA A 21 -2.83 10.37 7.07
C ALA A 21 -3.27 9.07 7.77
N PRO A 22 -4.44 9.01 8.44
CA PRO A 22 -4.90 7.77 9.07
C PRO A 22 -5.17 6.66 8.06
N ALA A 23 -5.72 6.98 6.87
CA ALA A 23 -6.01 5.97 5.86
C ALA A 23 -4.74 5.39 5.20
N LEU A 24 -3.71 6.23 4.99
CA LEU A 24 -2.39 5.79 4.53
C LEU A 24 -1.69 4.94 5.58
N GLY A 25 -1.76 5.36 6.85
CA GLY A 25 -1.24 4.63 8.00
C GLY A 25 -1.89 3.27 8.16
N HIS A 26 -3.23 3.21 8.07
CA HIS A 26 -3.99 1.96 8.14
C HIS A 26 -3.64 1.00 7.01
N LEU A 27 -3.59 1.47 5.75
CA LEU A 27 -3.25 0.59 4.63
C LEU A 27 -1.84 -0.04 4.80
N LEU A 28 -0.86 0.78 5.21
CA LEU A 28 0.55 0.39 5.31
C LEU A 28 0.96 -0.12 6.70
N GLU A 29 0.00 -0.20 7.64
CA GLU A 29 0.20 -0.55 9.06
C GLU A 29 1.33 0.26 9.73
N THR A 30 1.32 1.58 9.54
CA THR A 30 2.39 2.47 10.03
C THR A 30 1.81 3.71 10.71
N ALA A 31 2.42 4.13 11.82
CA ALA A 31 2.09 5.38 12.49
C ALA A 31 2.75 6.61 11.86
N TRP A 32 3.67 6.42 10.90
CA TRP A 32 4.50 7.50 10.36
C TRP A 32 3.67 8.66 9.77
N PHE A 33 2.58 8.35 9.06
CA PHE A 33 1.71 9.36 8.46
C PHE A 33 0.94 10.19 9.48
N GLU A 34 0.62 9.63 10.65
CA GLU A 34 -0.09 10.34 11.71
C GLU A 34 0.84 11.18 12.60
N GLY A 35 2.15 10.95 12.49
CA GLY A 35 3.17 11.71 13.19
C GLY A 35 3.25 13.19 12.79
N SER A 36 3.82 14.00 13.68
CA SER A 36 4.05 15.43 13.42
C SER A 36 5.02 15.68 12.26
N THR A 37 5.96 14.76 12.03
CA THR A 37 6.96 14.82 10.95
C THR A 37 6.31 14.86 9.57
N SER A 38 5.40 13.91 9.27
CA SER A 38 4.71 13.83 7.98
C SER A 38 3.86 15.10 7.70
N THR A 39 3.24 15.64 8.75
CA THR A 39 2.42 16.84 8.66
C THR A 39 3.30 18.07 8.46
N SER A 40 4.42 18.14 9.17
CA SER A 40 5.37 19.25 9.06
C SER A 40 6.02 19.32 7.68
N ILE A 41 6.39 18.17 7.11
CA ILE A 41 7.00 18.10 5.79
C ILE A 41 6.01 18.37 4.65
N LEU A 42 4.72 18.06 4.83
CA LEU A 42 3.70 18.35 3.82
C LEU A 42 3.14 19.77 3.93
N LEU A 43 2.68 20.17 5.12
CA LEU A 43 1.87 21.37 5.34
C LEU A 43 2.49 22.34 6.35
N GLY A 44 3.51 21.93 7.10
CA GLY A 44 4.12 22.78 8.13
C GLY A 44 5.31 23.60 7.61
N ASN A 45 6.21 23.89 8.54
CA ASN A 45 7.42 24.71 8.32
C ASN A 45 8.70 23.88 8.38
N HIS A 46 8.64 22.61 7.97
CA HIS A 46 9.83 21.77 7.94
C HIS A 46 10.90 22.35 6.98
N PRO A 47 12.20 22.32 7.31
CA PRO A 47 13.26 22.83 6.42
C PRO A 47 13.24 22.17 5.03
N HIS A 48 12.89 20.88 4.99
CA HIS A 48 12.75 20.10 3.77
C HIS A 48 11.28 19.95 3.34
N LYS A 49 10.45 20.99 3.49
CA LYS A 49 9.03 20.92 3.10
C LYS A 49 8.87 20.52 1.64
N ASN A 50 7.96 19.58 1.35
CA ASN A 50 7.59 19.22 -0.02
C ASN A 50 6.58 20.23 -0.59
N ILE A 51 7.10 21.38 -1.03
CA ILE A 51 6.29 22.49 -1.57
C ILE A 51 5.48 22.04 -2.80
N GLU A 52 6.07 21.21 -3.68
CA GLU A 52 5.38 20.74 -4.89
C GLU A 52 4.13 19.93 -4.55
N LEU A 53 4.23 19.00 -3.59
CA LEU A 53 3.10 18.17 -3.17
C LEU A 53 2.03 18.98 -2.43
N GLU A 54 2.43 19.98 -1.63
CA GLU A 54 1.48 20.93 -1.04
C GLU A 54 0.64 21.63 -2.12
N TRP A 55 1.28 22.10 -3.20
CA TRP A 55 0.58 22.73 -4.32
C TRP A 55 -0.33 21.78 -5.07
N GLU A 56 0.10 20.55 -5.32
CA GLU A 56 -0.73 19.52 -5.95
C GLU A 56 -1.98 19.22 -5.12
N PHE A 57 -1.81 19.13 -3.79
CA PHE A 57 -2.93 18.91 -2.89
C PHE A 57 -3.89 20.11 -2.89
N ALA A 58 -3.35 21.33 -2.79
CA ALA A 58 -4.13 22.56 -2.88
C ALA A 58 -4.92 22.68 -4.19
N HIS A 59 -4.29 22.33 -5.31
CA HIS A 59 -4.89 22.34 -6.63
C HIS A 59 -6.00 21.30 -6.73
N PHE A 60 -5.77 20.08 -6.24
CA PHE A 60 -6.78 19.02 -6.24
C PHE A 60 -8.02 19.43 -5.43
N VAL A 61 -7.84 20.00 -4.23
CA VAL A 61 -8.97 20.44 -3.40
C VAL A 61 -9.77 21.57 -4.05
N ARG A 62 -9.10 22.55 -4.68
CA ARG A 62 -9.79 23.60 -5.45
C ARG A 62 -10.58 23.02 -6.62
N MET A 63 -9.95 22.16 -7.42
CA MET A 63 -10.59 21.50 -8.54
C MET A 63 -11.85 20.74 -8.09
N VAL A 64 -11.76 19.90 -7.07
CA VAL A 64 -12.92 19.16 -6.55
C VAL A 64 -14.02 20.09 -6.02
N SER A 65 -13.65 21.24 -5.44
CA SER A 65 -14.62 22.24 -4.95
C SER A 65 -15.32 23.01 -6.08
N ASP A 66 -14.60 23.28 -7.18
CA ASP A 66 -15.09 24.09 -8.30
C ASP A 66 -15.82 23.26 -9.37
N THR A 67 -15.67 21.93 -9.34
CA THR A 67 -16.24 21.03 -10.36
C THR A 67 -17.71 20.74 -10.07
N GLN A 68 -18.57 20.89 -11.09
CA GLN A 68 -19.91 20.31 -11.09
C GLN A 68 -19.79 18.77 -11.08
N GLN A 69 -20.71 18.06 -10.43
CA GLN A 69 -20.67 16.58 -10.34
C GLN A 69 -20.40 15.96 -11.73
N ASP A 70 -19.52 14.94 -11.77
CA ASP A 70 -19.20 14.06 -12.93
C ASP A 70 -17.95 14.36 -13.79
N ASP A 71 -16.92 15.08 -13.31
CA ASP A 71 -15.64 15.11 -14.05
C ASP A 71 -14.92 13.74 -14.01
N PRO A 72 -14.78 13.04 -15.17
CA PRO A 72 -14.21 11.69 -15.22
C PRO A 72 -12.69 11.66 -14.97
N THR A 73 -12.03 12.82 -14.91
CA THR A 73 -10.59 12.93 -14.66
C THR A 73 -10.25 12.92 -13.16
N ILE A 74 -11.22 13.20 -12.29
CA ILE A 74 -11.03 13.27 -10.83
C ILE A 74 -10.42 11.97 -10.27
N PRO A 75 -10.93 10.75 -10.58
CA PRO A 75 -10.39 9.52 -10.01
C PRO A 75 -8.92 9.27 -10.36
N SER A 76 -8.50 9.62 -11.58
CA SER A 76 -7.11 9.45 -12.01
C SER A 76 -6.17 10.49 -11.38
N ARG A 77 -6.66 11.72 -11.13
CA ARG A 77 -5.90 12.76 -10.40
C ARG A 77 -5.79 12.44 -8.92
N GLU A 78 -6.87 11.95 -8.32
CA GLU A 78 -6.90 11.46 -6.94
C GLU A 78 -5.90 10.30 -6.75
N ALA A 79 -5.90 9.32 -7.66
CA ALA A 79 -4.94 8.22 -7.63
C ALA A 79 -3.49 8.69 -7.65
N ARG A 80 -3.18 9.69 -8.50
CA ARG A 80 -1.84 10.28 -8.58
C ARG A 80 -1.47 11.02 -7.28
N LEU A 81 -2.40 11.77 -6.71
CA LEU A 81 -2.16 12.50 -5.47
C LEU A 81 -1.94 11.55 -4.29
N ILE A 82 -2.76 10.51 -4.15
CA ILE A 82 -2.60 9.47 -3.12
C ILE A 82 -1.27 8.74 -3.29
N TRP A 83 -0.86 8.44 -4.53
CA TRP A 83 0.47 7.89 -4.78
C TRP A 83 1.59 8.82 -4.32
N ARG A 84 1.47 10.12 -4.60
CA ARG A 84 2.44 11.13 -4.11
C ARG A 84 2.44 11.23 -2.59
N PHE A 85 1.28 11.06 -1.93
CA PHE A 85 1.22 10.98 -0.47
C PHE A 85 1.95 9.75 0.08
N PHE A 86 1.79 8.56 -0.52
CA PHE A 86 2.59 7.39 -0.12
C PHE A 86 4.09 7.72 -0.20
N ARG A 87 4.55 8.27 -1.32
CA ARG A 87 5.95 8.62 -1.57
C ARG A 87 6.50 9.71 -0.63
N LEU A 88 5.68 10.32 0.24
CA LEU A 88 6.13 11.32 1.21
C LEU A 88 7.16 10.74 2.20
N ALA A 89 6.99 9.47 2.62
CA ALA A 89 7.95 8.79 3.49
C ALA A 89 9.32 8.67 2.84
N GLN A 90 9.34 8.27 1.56
CA GLN A 90 10.57 8.16 0.77
C GLN A 90 11.19 9.52 0.47
N TYR A 91 10.36 10.54 0.25
CA TYR A 91 10.83 11.91 0.12
C TYR A 91 11.54 12.37 1.39
N TYR A 92 10.98 12.11 2.57
CA TYR A 92 11.61 12.41 3.85
C TYR A 92 12.95 11.68 4.01
N THR A 93 13.00 10.36 3.84
CA THR A 93 14.25 9.58 3.98
C THR A 93 15.34 9.97 3.00
N ASN A 94 14.97 10.49 1.82
CA ASN A 94 15.94 10.90 0.79
C ASN A 94 16.43 12.35 0.97
N THR A 95 15.72 13.16 1.75
CA THR A 95 16.03 14.60 1.90
C THR A 95 16.61 14.94 3.26
N VAL A 96 16.24 14.18 4.29
CA VAL A 96 16.68 14.40 5.67
C VAL A 96 17.86 13.47 5.96
N ASN A 97 19.04 14.06 6.08
CA ASN A 97 20.28 13.38 6.47
C ASN A 97 20.55 13.52 7.98
N ASP A 98 19.52 13.34 8.80
CA ASP A 98 19.65 13.43 10.25
C ASP A 98 20.19 12.13 10.84
N ALA A 99 20.68 12.19 12.08
CA ALA A 99 20.98 11.00 12.85
C ALA A 99 19.71 10.11 12.98
N PRO A 100 19.85 8.78 13.05
CA PRO A 100 18.70 7.88 13.20
C PRO A 100 17.81 8.33 14.36
N SER A 101 16.56 8.63 14.03
CA SER A 101 15.49 8.93 14.98
C SER A 101 14.35 7.95 14.75
N ASP A 102 13.49 7.75 15.75
CA ASP A 102 12.33 6.86 15.63
C ASP A 102 11.47 7.21 14.40
N ALA A 103 11.26 8.51 14.17
CA ALA A 103 10.53 8.99 12.99
C ALA A 103 11.23 8.67 11.66
N TYR A 104 12.56 8.59 11.65
CA TYR A 104 13.34 8.21 10.47
C TYR A 104 13.29 6.70 10.21
N GLU A 105 13.43 5.89 11.25
CA GLU A 105 13.29 4.43 11.14
C GLU A 105 11.87 4.03 10.70
N ASP A 106 10.84 4.67 11.27
CA ASP A 106 9.45 4.48 10.86
C ASP A 106 9.23 4.90 9.40
N ALA A 107 9.84 5.99 8.96
CA ALA A 107 9.80 6.42 7.55
C ALA A 107 10.48 5.42 6.63
N MET A 108 11.61 4.84 7.05
CA MET A 108 12.33 3.82 6.29
C MET A 108 11.53 2.53 6.17
N LEU A 109 10.93 2.04 7.26
CA LEU A 109 10.05 0.88 7.22
C LEU A 109 8.85 1.13 6.30
N THR A 110 8.20 2.29 6.44
CA THR A 110 7.10 2.74 5.58
C THR A 110 7.52 2.76 4.11
N SER A 111 8.71 3.29 3.81
CA SER A 111 9.30 3.34 2.47
C SER A 111 9.52 1.97 1.85
N ARG A 112 9.93 0.98 2.66
CA ARG A 112 10.09 -0.42 2.23
C ARG A 112 8.74 -1.05 1.90
N ARG A 113 7.71 -0.83 2.72
CA ARG A 113 6.33 -1.29 2.46
C ARG A 113 5.74 -0.65 1.21
N ILE A 114 6.02 0.62 0.95
CA ILE A 114 5.62 1.30 -0.29
C ILE A 114 6.24 0.63 -1.53
N ASN A 115 7.49 0.19 -1.46
CA ASN A 115 8.12 -0.54 -2.58
C ASN A 115 7.43 -1.88 -2.85
N VAL A 116 7.05 -2.61 -1.79
CA VAL A 116 6.28 -3.85 -1.90
C VAL A 116 4.89 -3.59 -2.49
N LEU A 117 4.18 -2.56 -2.01
CA LEU A 117 2.89 -2.15 -2.57
C LEU A 117 3.02 -1.76 -4.05
N GLN A 118 4.06 -1.01 -4.41
CA GLN A 118 4.33 -0.62 -5.79
C GLN A 118 4.47 -1.86 -6.68
N ALA A 119 5.37 -2.78 -6.31
CA ALA A 119 5.62 -4.00 -7.06
C ALA A 119 4.34 -4.85 -7.21
N LEU A 120 3.55 -4.96 -6.16
CA LEU A 120 2.25 -5.65 -6.20
C LEU A 120 1.27 -5.01 -7.21
N LEU A 121 1.17 -3.67 -7.18
CA LEU A 121 0.25 -2.91 -8.03
C LEU A 121 0.73 -2.76 -9.48
N THR A 122 2.02 -2.84 -9.76
CA THR A 122 2.56 -2.81 -11.13
C THR A 122 2.75 -4.20 -11.73
N GLY A 123 2.90 -5.23 -10.90
CA GLY A 123 3.33 -6.57 -11.32
C GLY A 123 4.83 -6.66 -11.59
N GLU A 124 5.60 -5.61 -11.29
CA GLU A 124 7.05 -5.63 -11.40
C GLU A 124 7.66 -6.47 -10.27
N SER A 125 8.76 -7.17 -10.56
CA SER A 125 9.49 -7.90 -9.54
C SER A 125 10.49 -7.04 -8.80
N LEU A 126 10.48 -7.15 -7.47
CA LEU A 126 11.57 -6.64 -6.65
C LEU A 126 12.81 -7.54 -6.80
N GLN A 127 14.00 -6.92 -6.82
CA GLN A 127 15.27 -7.67 -6.85
C GLN A 127 15.51 -8.48 -5.58
N SER A 128 15.09 -7.94 -4.44
CA SER A 128 15.16 -8.58 -3.13
C SER A 128 14.03 -8.07 -2.25
N ASN A 129 13.67 -8.84 -1.22
CA ASN A 129 12.69 -8.41 -0.24
C ASN A 129 13.31 -7.30 0.64
N PRO A 130 12.78 -6.07 0.62
CA PRO A 130 13.35 -4.98 1.40
C PRO A 130 12.97 -5.07 2.89
N LEU A 131 12.07 -5.99 3.25
CA LEU A 131 11.61 -6.22 4.61
C LEU A 131 12.37 -7.39 5.21
N ASN A 132 12.77 -7.22 6.47
CA ASN A 132 13.41 -8.31 7.21
C ASN A 132 12.35 -9.30 7.69
N PRO A 133 12.68 -10.60 7.74
CA PRO A 133 11.86 -11.53 8.50
C PRO A 133 11.81 -11.02 9.94
N SER A 134 10.69 -11.20 10.61
CA SER A 134 10.67 -10.85 12.01
C SER A 134 11.72 -11.67 12.76
N THR A 135 12.51 -10.98 13.57
CA THR A 135 13.52 -11.57 14.45
C THR A 135 12.98 -11.81 15.85
N ILE A 136 11.72 -11.41 16.11
CA ILE A 136 11.05 -11.45 17.41
C ILE A 136 10.51 -12.87 17.64
N TYR A 137 11.41 -13.86 17.57
CA TYR A 137 11.25 -15.21 18.16
C TYR A 137 10.62 -16.28 17.25
N GLY A 138 11.48 -17.13 16.69
CA GLY A 138 11.10 -18.42 16.10
C GLY A 138 10.78 -19.52 17.12
N SER A 139 10.10 -19.24 18.23
CA SER A 139 9.94 -20.18 19.34
C SER A 139 8.48 -20.46 19.71
N SER A 140 8.24 -21.68 20.16
CA SER A 140 7.03 -22.28 20.72
C SER A 140 6.37 -21.53 21.91
N GLU A 141 6.68 -20.25 22.10
CA GLU A 141 6.30 -19.44 23.26
C GLU A 141 5.49 -18.18 22.89
N MET A 142 5.17 -17.97 21.60
CA MET A 142 4.43 -16.79 21.11
C MET A 142 3.08 -16.57 21.84
N GLU A 143 2.40 -17.66 22.19
CA GLU A 143 1.11 -17.61 22.93
C GLU A 143 1.22 -16.94 24.31
N ASN A 144 2.44 -16.83 24.87
CA ASN A 144 2.68 -16.23 26.18
C ASN A 144 2.99 -14.72 26.13
N TYR A 145 3.16 -14.14 24.94
CA TYR A 145 3.44 -12.70 24.79
C TYR A 145 2.17 -11.86 24.90
N PRO A 146 2.26 -10.56 25.27
CA PRO A 146 1.15 -9.62 25.16
C PRO A 146 0.56 -9.61 23.75
N VAL A 147 -0.77 -9.47 23.65
CA VAL A 147 -1.52 -9.52 22.38
C VAL A 147 -0.98 -8.50 21.38
N GLU A 148 -0.57 -7.32 21.85
CA GLU A 148 -0.04 -6.25 21.01
C GLU A 148 1.28 -6.67 20.32
N LEU A 149 2.13 -7.42 21.02
CA LEU A 149 3.37 -7.95 20.47
C LEU A 149 3.09 -9.08 19.47
N GLN A 150 2.12 -9.95 19.76
CA GLN A 150 1.68 -10.98 18.81
C GLN A 150 1.12 -10.37 17.52
N LEU A 151 0.30 -9.31 17.62
CA LEU A 151 -0.26 -8.62 16.46
C LEU A 151 0.82 -7.94 15.62
N LYS A 152 1.82 -7.31 16.26
CA LYS A 152 2.95 -6.68 15.57
C LYS A 152 3.87 -7.68 14.88
N GLU A 153 3.98 -8.88 15.45
CA GLU A 153 4.68 -10.00 14.83
C GLU A 153 3.96 -10.47 13.56
N ARG A 154 2.65 -10.68 13.66
CA ARG A 154 1.81 -11.10 12.52
C ARG A 154 1.74 -10.05 11.43
N GLU A 155 1.74 -8.76 11.79
CA GLU A 155 1.94 -7.65 10.86
C GLU A 155 3.26 -7.78 10.11
N SER A 156 4.37 -7.99 10.83
CA SER A 156 5.70 -8.11 10.24
C SER A 156 5.79 -9.34 9.32
N GLU A 157 5.20 -10.46 9.74
CA GLU A 157 5.09 -11.69 8.96
C GLU A 157 4.28 -11.49 7.68
N PHE A 158 3.13 -10.81 7.76
CA PHE A 158 2.30 -10.50 6.59
C PHE A 158 3.11 -9.73 5.55
N TRP A 159 3.71 -8.60 5.96
CA TRP A 159 4.48 -7.74 5.07
C TRP A 159 5.72 -8.44 4.51
N TYR A 160 6.42 -9.24 5.33
CA TYR A 160 7.56 -10.02 4.87
C TYR A 160 7.17 -11.04 3.78
N ASN A 161 6.08 -11.79 3.97
CA ASN A 161 5.61 -12.75 2.98
C ASN A 161 5.07 -12.06 1.71
N LEU A 162 4.43 -10.90 1.85
CA LEU A 162 4.04 -10.09 0.70
C LEU A 162 5.28 -9.61 -0.09
N GLY A 163 6.34 -9.18 0.61
CA GLY A 163 7.62 -8.86 0.00
C GLY A 163 8.22 -10.04 -0.77
N ASN A 164 8.24 -11.24 -0.17
CA ASN A 164 8.73 -12.47 -0.81
C ASN A 164 7.90 -12.88 -2.04
N PHE A 165 6.59 -12.63 -2.00
CA PHE A 165 5.73 -12.82 -3.16
C PHE A 165 6.12 -11.86 -4.29
N THR A 166 6.33 -10.58 -3.97
CA THR A 166 6.66 -9.56 -4.99
C THR A 166 8.03 -9.71 -5.64
N THR A 167 8.98 -10.43 -5.05
CA THR A 167 10.27 -10.73 -5.73
C THR A 167 10.13 -11.78 -6.84
N ARG A 168 8.98 -12.45 -6.93
CA ARG A 168 8.72 -13.59 -7.81
C ARG A 168 7.59 -13.34 -8.81
N LEU A 169 7.12 -12.10 -8.92
CA LEU A 169 6.00 -11.69 -9.79
C LEU A 169 6.34 -11.62 -11.28
N ALA A 170 7.62 -11.80 -11.66
CA ALA A 170 8.10 -11.46 -12.99
C ALA A 170 7.37 -12.30 -14.05
N PRO A 171 6.89 -11.67 -15.14
CA PRO A 171 6.49 -12.41 -16.33
C PRO A 171 7.76 -13.05 -16.89
N THR A 172 7.96 -14.32 -16.59
CA THR A 172 8.95 -15.12 -17.27
C THR A 172 8.25 -15.80 -18.44
N ASP A 173 8.80 -15.65 -19.65
CA ASP A 173 8.32 -16.36 -20.85
C ASP A 173 8.32 -17.89 -20.67
N GLN A 174 8.95 -18.38 -19.61
CA GLN A 174 8.98 -19.77 -19.21
C GLN A 174 8.43 -19.95 -17.79
N PRO A 175 7.57 -20.96 -17.54
CA PRO A 175 7.13 -21.30 -16.21
C PRO A 175 8.32 -21.72 -15.34
N ASN A 176 8.64 -20.94 -14.32
CA ASN A 176 9.58 -21.35 -13.28
C ASN A 176 8.78 -21.99 -12.12
N GLU A 177 8.71 -23.32 -12.12
CA GLU A 177 7.96 -24.08 -11.12
C GLU A 177 8.41 -23.79 -9.68
N SER A 178 9.72 -23.62 -9.45
CA SER A 178 10.25 -23.27 -8.13
C SER A 178 9.83 -21.87 -7.68
N ALA A 179 9.78 -20.89 -8.60
CA ALA A 179 9.26 -19.57 -8.29
C ALA A 179 7.76 -19.62 -7.98
N ARG A 180 7.00 -20.45 -8.69
CA ARG A 180 5.56 -20.66 -8.47
C ARG A 180 5.28 -21.28 -7.10
N GLU A 181 5.95 -22.37 -6.74
CA GLU A 181 5.77 -23.05 -5.45
C GLU A 181 6.02 -22.10 -4.28
N ALA A 182 7.07 -21.29 -4.37
CA ALA A 182 7.39 -20.34 -3.31
C ALA A 182 6.46 -19.12 -3.25
N SER A 183 5.86 -18.72 -4.39
CA SER A 183 4.76 -17.75 -4.40
C SER A 183 3.52 -18.32 -3.71
N GLN A 184 3.19 -19.61 -3.95
CA GLN A 184 2.10 -20.30 -3.25
C GLN A 184 2.38 -20.42 -1.74
N GLU A 185 3.62 -20.71 -1.36
CA GLU A 185 4.04 -20.71 0.04
C GLU A 185 3.83 -19.35 0.70
N SER A 186 4.22 -18.27 0.00
CA SER A 186 4.03 -16.89 0.50
C SER A 186 2.54 -16.55 0.65
N LEU A 187 1.69 -16.92 -0.31
CA LEU A 187 0.23 -16.76 -0.23
C LEU A 187 -0.36 -17.56 0.95
N THR A 188 0.12 -18.79 1.15
CA THR A 188 -0.33 -19.65 2.25
C THR A 188 0.00 -19.02 3.60
N ARG A 189 1.23 -18.52 3.78
CA ARG A 189 1.67 -17.85 5.00
C ARG A 189 0.89 -16.57 5.26
N MET A 190 0.71 -15.70 4.26
CA MET A 190 -0.10 -14.47 4.41
C MET A 190 -1.53 -14.76 4.86
N ARG A 191 -2.16 -15.82 4.34
CA ARG A 191 -3.54 -16.19 4.71
C ARG A 191 -3.69 -16.47 6.21
N TYR A 192 -2.67 -17.04 6.84
CA TYR A 192 -2.70 -17.35 8.28
C TYR A 192 -2.61 -16.11 9.16
N VAL A 193 -2.18 -14.96 8.64
CA VAL A 193 -1.93 -13.71 9.38
C VAL A 193 -2.78 -12.53 8.87
N LEU A 194 -3.92 -12.81 8.23
CA LEU A 194 -4.86 -11.75 7.80
C LEU A 194 -5.54 -11.06 8.99
N ASP A 195 -5.84 -11.81 10.05
CA ASP A 195 -6.43 -11.30 11.30
C ASP A 195 -7.72 -10.47 11.14
N ALA A 196 -8.44 -10.66 10.03
CA ALA A 196 -9.59 -9.84 9.62
C ALA A 196 -9.28 -8.33 9.51
N TYR A 197 -8.03 -7.98 9.23
CA TYR A 197 -7.63 -6.61 8.90
C TYR A 197 -7.96 -6.32 7.43
N GLU A 198 -8.84 -5.35 7.21
CA GLU A 198 -9.32 -4.95 5.88
C GLU A 198 -8.18 -4.65 4.89
N ASN A 199 -7.13 -3.95 5.34
CA ASN A 199 -5.96 -3.64 4.52
C ASN A 199 -5.21 -4.92 4.10
N ARG A 200 -5.07 -5.90 4.98
CA ARG A 200 -4.41 -7.18 4.67
C ARG A 200 -5.26 -8.01 3.72
N ASP A 201 -6.58 -8.06 3.92
CA ASP A 201 -7.52 -8.74 3.02
C ASP A 201 -7.46 -8.15 1.59
N LEU A 202 -7.37 -6.83 1.46
CA LEU A 202 -7.18 -6.16 0.18
C LEU A 202 -5.85 -6.54 -0.48
N LEU A 203 -4.73 -6.38 0.21
CA LEU A 203 -3.41 -6.67 -0.34
C LEU A 203 -3.25 -8.15 -0.71
N TYR A 204 -3.78 -9.05 0.13
CA TYR A 204 -3.83 -10.48 -0.15
C TYR A 204 -4.69 -10.81 -1.38
N SER A 205 -5.87 -10.21 -1.50
CA SER A 205 -6.74 -10.40 -2.66
C SER A 205 -6.05 -9.93 -3.96
N ILE A 206 -5.27 -8.84 -3.89
CA ILE A 206 -4.49 -8.36 -5.04
C ILE A 206 -3.42 -9.39 -5.40
N ALA A 207 -2.71 -9.95 -4.41
CA ALA A 207 -1.71 -11.00 -4.62
C ALA A 207 -2.32 -12.26 -5.26
N ILE A 208 -3.50 -12.70 -4.80
CA ILE A 208 -4.25 -13.83 -5.38
C ILE A 208 -4.59 -13.54 -6.86
N CYS A 209 -5.12 -12.36 -7.16
CA CYS A 209 -5.46 -11.98 -8.53
C CYS A 209 -4.21 -11.92 -9.43
N ARG A 210 -3.06 -11.48 -8.89
CA ARG A 210 -1.79 -11.49 -9.62
C ARG A 210 -1.31 -12.89 -9.93
N PHE A 211 -1.32 -13.77 -8.92
CA PHE A 211 -0.82 -15.12 -9.04
C PHE A 211 -1.63 -15.93 -10.06
N PHE A 212 -2.94 -16.03 -9.88
CA PHE A 212 -3.79 -16.78 -10.81
C PHE A 212 -3.97 -16.05 -12.14
N GLY A 213 -3.97 -14.71 -12.15
CA GLY A 213 -4.00 -13.91 -13.38
C GLY A 213 -2.84 -14.24 -14.34
N GLU A 214 -1.65 -14.53 -13.80
CA GLU A 214 -0.51 -14.97 -14.61
C GLU A 214 -0.68 -16.42 -15.09
N LEU A 215 -1.20 -17.32 -14.25
CA LEU A 215 -1.46 -18.71 -14.64
C LEU A 215 -2.47 -18.80 -15.80
N TYR A 216 -3.51 -17.96 -15.77
CA TYR A 216 -4.46 -17.82 -16.88
C TYR A 216 -3.77 -17.39 -18.18
N ARG A 217 -2.87 -16.39 -18.12
CA ARG A 217 -2.10 -15.94 -19.30
C ARG A 217 -1.21 -17.04 -19.85
N GLN A 218 -0.63 -17.86 -18.98
CA GLN A 218 0.26 -18.95 -19.35
C GLN A 218 -0.49 -20.24 -19.74
N ALA A 219 -1.83 -20.24 -19.74
CA ALA A 219 -2.68 -21.40 -20.00
C ALA A 219 -2.30 -22.62 -19.15
N VAL A 220 -1.83 -22.39 -17.92
CA VAL A 220 -1.48 -23.46 -16.98
C VAL A 220 -2.76 -24.17 -16.54
N PRO A 221 -2.82 -25.51 -16.51
CA PRO A 221 -3.99 -26.23 -16.01
C PRO A 221 -4.30 -25.84 -14.56
N GLU A 222 -5.54 -25.43 -14.31
CA GLU A 222 -5.99 -24.98 -12.99
C GLU A 222 -7.02 -25.92 -12.39
N THR A 223 -7.07 -25.97 -11.06
CA THR A 223 -8.16 -26.64 -10.35
C THR A 223 -9.40 -25.74 -10.29
N GLN A 224 -10.57 -26.33 -10.05
CA GLN A 224 -11.79 -25.55 -9.80
C GLN A 224 -11.65 -24.65 -8.56
N SER A 225 -10.84 -25.05 -7.58
CA SER A 225 -10.57 -24.29 -6.36
C SER A 225 -9.74 -23.03 -6.63
N ASP A 226 -8.76 -23.13 -7.54
CA ASP A 226 -7.92 -22.00 -7.96
C ASP A 226 -8.76 -20.92 -8.63
N ARG A 227 -9.63 -21.36 -9.55
CA ARG A 227 -10.58 -20.49 -10.24
C ARG A 227 -11.56 -19.81 -9.27
N ALA A 228 -12.10 -20.55 -8.32
CA ALA A 228 -12.98 -19.99 -7.30
C ALA A 228 -12.25 -18.91 -6.47
N SER A 229 -11.00 -19.17 -6.07
CA SER A 229 -10.19 -18.23 -5.30
C SER A 229 -9.92 -16.93 -6.07
N TYR A 230 -9.59 -17.03 -7.35
CA TYR A 230 -9.42 -15.87 -8.23
C TYR A 230 -10.68 -15.00 -8.32
N PHE A 231 -11.84 -15.61 -8.63
CA PHE A 231 -13.08 -14.84 -8.78
C PHE A 231 -13.58 -14.24 -7.46
N VAL A 232 -13.37 -14.93 -6.33
CA VAL A 232 -13.68 -14.38 -5.00
C VAL A 232 -12.80 -13.16 -4.71
N ALA A 233 -11.49 -13.25 -4.93
CA ALA A 233 -10.57 -12.13 -4.72
C ALA A 233 -10.87 -10.95 -5.67
N LYS A 234 -11.14 -11.23 -6.96
CA LYS A 234 -11.52 -10.22 -7.94
C LYS A 234 -12.81 -9.51 -7.53
N GLY A 235 -13.85 -10.26 -7.18
CA GLY A 235 -15.14 -9.72 -6.74
C GLY A 235 -15.02 -8.91 -5.44
N PHE A 236 -14.16 -9.32 -4.51
CA PHE A 236 -13.84 -8.52 -3.32
C PHE A 236 -13.26 -7.15 -3.72
N ILE A 237 -12.25 -7.12 -4.60
CA ILE A 237 -11.60 -5.87 -5.02
C ILE A 237 -12.55 -4.96 -5.79
N GLU A 238 -13.40 -5.53 -6.65
CA GLU A 238 -14.48 -4.81 -7.34
C GLU A 238 -15.43 -4.14 -6.34
N SER A 239 -15.80 -4.85 -5.27
CA SER A 239 -16.65 -4.30 -4.21
C SER A 239 -15.95 -3.15 -3.46
N GLU A 240 -14.65 -3.30 -3.19
CA GLU A 240 -13.83 -2.33 -2.45
C GLU A 240 -13.66 -1.01 -3.19
N VAL A 241 -13.70 -1.00 -4.53
CA VAL A 241 -13.70 0.26 -5.31
C VAL A 241 -14.83 1.20 -4.88
N THR A 242 -15.98 0.65 -4.49
CA THR A 242 -17.16 1.44 -4.08
C THR A 242 -17.32 1.49 -2.56
N ARG A 243 -17.05 0.38 -1.88
CA ARG A 243 -17.38 0.16 -0.46
C ARG A 243 -16.22 0.30 0.51
N GLY A 244 -14.97 0.39 0.03
CA GLY A 244 -13.82 0.42 0.92
C GLY A 244 -13.90 1.54 1.96
N SER A 245 -13.37 1.28 3.15
CA SER A 245 -13.52 2.15 4.32
C SER A 245 -12.98 3.57 4.14
N SER A 246 -12.04 3.77 3.21
CA SER A 246 -11.40 5.05 2.95
C SER A 246 -11.19 5.32 1.46
N THR A 247 -11.00 6.60 1.11
CA THR A 247 -10.63 7.02 -0.24
C THR A 247 -9.32 6.36 -0.71
N VAL A 248 -8.38 6.11 0.22
CA VAL A 248 -7.11 5.43 -0.06
C VAL A 248 -7.36 3.98 -0.47
N MET A 249 -8.14 3.22 0.31
CA MET A 249 -8.52 1.84 -0.01
C MET A 249 -9.22 1.75 -1.38
N LYS A 250 -10.25 2.58 -1.59
CA LYS A 250 -10.97 2.64 -2.88
C LYS A 250 -10.04 2.94 -4.06
N THR A 251 -9.05 3.82 -3.85
CA THR A 251 -8.08 4.20 -4.88
C THR A 251 -7.13 3.07 -5.20
N VAL A 252 -6.60 2.40 -4.18
CA VAL A 252 -5.71 1.24 -4.36
C VAL A 252 -6.44 0.11 -5.07
N SER A 253 -7.69 -0.17 -4.69
CA SER A 253 -8.56 -1.14 -5.39
C SER A 253 -8.76 -0.77 -6.86
N ARG A 254 -9.01 0.52 -7.16
CA ARG A 254 -9.12 1.01 -8.56
C ARG A 254 -7.83 0.83 -9.35
N ILE A 255 -6.67 1.11 -8.74
CA ILE A 255 -5.37 0.92 -9.38
C ILE A 255 -5.15 -0.58 -9.67
N ALA A 256 -5.44 -1.45 -8.69
CA ALA A 256 -5.32 -2.89 -8.84
C ALA A 256 -6.19 -3.44 -9.98
N MET A 257 -7.46 -3.03 -10.06
CA MET A 257 -8.37 -3.47 -11.13
C MET A 257 -7.88 -3.12 -12.54
N ARG A 258 -7.28 -1.93 -12.71
CA ARG A 258 -6.76 -1.49 -14.03
C ARG A 258 -5.52 -2.26 -14.48
N SER A 259 -4.87 -2.95 -13.55
CA SER A 259 -3.58 -3.60 -13.78
C SER A 259 -3.71 -5.04 -14.25
N TRP A 260 -4.94 -5.56 -14.39
CA TRP A 260 -5.20 -6.92 -14.85
C TRP A 260 -5.73 -6.92 -16.29
N PRO A 261 -5.31 -7.89 -17.12
CA PRO A 261 -5.94 -8.08 -18.42
C PRO A 261 -7.40 -8.50 -18.20
N GLU A 262 -8.27 -8.03 -19.09
CA GLU A 262 -9.57 -8.65 -19.26
C GLU A 262 -9.33 -10.08 -19.77
N LEU A 263 -9.71 -11.07 -18.95
CA LEU A 263 -9.69 -12.49 -19.30
C LEU A 263 -10.96 -12.86 -20.08
#